data_AF-A0A967KMU9-F1
#
_entry.id   AF-A0A967KMU9-F1
#
_cell.length_a   1.000
_cell.length_b   1.000
_cell.length_c   1.000
_cell.angle_alpha   90.00
_cell.angle_beta   90.00
_cell.angle_gamma   90.00
#
_symmetry.space_group_name_H-M   'P 1'
#
loop_
_entity.id
_entity.type
_entity.pdbx_description
1 polymer ?
#
loop_
_entity_poly.entity_id
_entity_poly.type
_entity_poly.pdbx_seq_one_letter_code
_entity_poly.pdbx_strand_id
1 'polypeptide(L)'
;MTNELLTEVACPNCRNPIDVREHGRHVTCDACGSKFILQGHLCPNCSTYNEKEASVCGQCATALTRICRKCSTVNWAGDEYCANCGNAMDILDFIAGNIALNTADRLLEQRRRAKEIQEIEEIDSNRRMAELMAIENARQAEVRRRIQAQKKQERKLLMMLVLGIGLFVLILLFYGLISVL
;
A
#
# COMPACT_ATOMS: atom_id res chain seq x y z
N MET A 1 -24.41 -50.06 11.33
CA MET A 1 -23.17 -49.39 11.79
C MET A 1 -23.60 -48.27 12.71
N THR A 2 -23.79 -48.62 13.99
CA THR A 2 -24.23 -47.69 15.03
C THR A 2 -23.09 -46.74 15.32
N ASN A 3 -23.31 -45.48 14.99
CA ASN A 3 -22.42 -44.38 15.30
C ASN A 3 -22.43 -44.25 16.83
N GLU A 4 -21.51 -44.95 17.51
CA GLU A 4 -21.26 -44.83 18.95
C GLU A 4 -20.67 -43.45 19.21
N LEU A 5 -21.58 -42.48 19.20
CA LEU A 5 -21.43 -41.14 19.69
C LEU A 5 -21.10 -41.25 21.19
N LEU A 6 -19.87 -40.97 21.56
CA LEU A 6 -19.45 -40.85 22.96
C LEU A 6 -20.05 -39.57 23.57
N THR A 7 -21.37 -39.57 23.78
CA THR A 7 -22.08 -38.58 24.62
C THR A 7 -21.89 -38.85 26.11
N GLU A 8 -21.39 -40.04 26.44
CA GLU A 8 -21.06 -40.45 27.79
C GLU A 8 -19.62 -40.96 27.80
N VAL A 9 -18.88 -40.61 28.85
CA VAL A 9 -17.56 -41.17 29.13
C VAL A 9 -17.62 -41.98 30.41
N ALA A 10 -16.93 -43.11 30.46
CA ALA A 10 -16.83 -43.89 31.69
C ALA A 10 -15.86 -43.22 32.65
N CYS A 11 -16.26 -43.07 33.92
CA CYS A 11 -15.39 -42.60 34.98
C CYS A 11 -14.13 -43.48 35.09
N PRO A 12 -12.91 -42.92 35.02
CA PRO A 12 -11.68 -43.72 35.12
C PRO A 12 -11.53 -44.45 36.46
N ASN A 13 -12.16 -43.93 37.52
CA ASN A 13 -12.08 -44.47 38.87
C ASN A 13 -13.11 -45.58 39.13
N CYS A 14 -14.40 -45.29 38.90
CA CYS A 14 -15.50 -46.21 39.25
C CYS A 14 -16.28 -46.76 38.06
N ARG A 15 -15.92 -46.39 36.83
CA ARG A 15 -16.60 -46.77 35.57
C ARG A 15 -18.05 -46.32 35.44
N ASN A 16 -18.55 -45.48 36.34
CA ASN A 16 -19.87 -44.88 36.21
C ASN A 16 -19.94 -44.06 34.91
N PRO A 17 -21.01 -44.16 34.12
CA PRO A 17 -21.24 -43.31 32.96
C PRO A 17 -21.36 -41.85 33.40
N ILE A 18 -20.79 -40.93 32.64
CA ILE A 18 -20.88 -39.49 32.90
C ILE A 18 -21.30 -38.79 31.62
N ASP A 19 -22.41 -38.05 31.68
CA ASP A 19 -22.86 -37.18 30.59
C ASP A 19 -21.96 -35.94 30.53
N VAL A 20 -21.15 -35.85 29.49
CA VAL A 20 -20.20 -34.75 29.30
C VAL A 20 -20.87 -33.47 28.79
N ARG A 21 -22.18 -33.44 28.57
CA ARG A 21 -22.90 -32.22 28.18
C ARG A 21 -23.25 -31.35 29.37
N GLU A 22 -23.40 -31.96 30.55
CA GLU A 22 -23.66 -31.25 31.81
C GLU A 22 -22.36 -30.74 32.47
N HIS A 23 -21.21 -31.16 31.95
CA HIS A 23 -19.91 -30.84 32.49
C HIS A 23 -18.99 -30.25 31.42
N GLY A 24 -18.23 -29.21 31.75
CA GLY A 24 -17.21 -28.68 30.85
C GLY A 24 -15.98 -29.58 30.78
N ARG A 25 -14.81 -28.99 30.48
CA ARG A 25 -13.52 -29.70 30.51
C ARG A 25 -13.19 -30.31 31.88
N HIS A 26 -13.73 -29.75 32.97
CA HIS A 26 -13.60 -30.27 34.33
C HIS A 26 -14.85 -31.05 34.71
N VAL A 27 -14.71 -32.37 34.80
CA VAL A 27 -15.81 -33.29 35.08
C VAL A 27 -15.68 -33.79 36.52
N THR A 28 -16.79 -33.79 37.25
CA THR A 28 -16.90 -34.44 38.57
C THR A 28 -17.84 -35.63 38.44
N CYS A 29 -17.42 -36.80 38.88
CA CYS A 29 -18.25 -37.99 38.85
C CYS A 29 -19.23 -38.00 40.03
N ASP A 30 -20.53 -38.00 39.76
CA ASP A 30 -21.56 -38.02 40.81
C ASP A 30 -21.55 -39.30 41.66
N ALA A 31 -21.10 -40.42 41.11
CA ALA A 31 -21.10 -41.71 41.81
C ALA A 31 -19.93 -41.89 42.78
N CYS A 32 -18.76 -41.31 42.52
CA CYS A 32 -17.56 -41.51 43.37
C CYS A 32 -16.86 -40.22 43.79
N GLY A 33 -17.34 -39.06 43.34
CA GLY A 33 -16.78 -37.74 43.66
C GLY A 33 -15.43 -37.44 42.99
N SER A 34 -14.89 -38.35 42.17
CA SER A 34 -13.61 -38.11 41.49
C SER A 34 -13.71 -36.97 40.48
N LYS A 35 -12.65 -36.16 40.39
CA LYS A 35 -12.54 -35.05 39.45
C LYS A 35 -11.47 -35.35 38.42
N PHE A 36 -11.76 -35.13 37.16
CA PHE A 36 -10.80 -35.33 36.08
C PHE A 36 -11.00 -34.33 34.96
N ILE A 37 -9.98 -34.22 34.11
CA ILE A 37 -9.96 -33.32 32.95
C ILE A 37 -10.13 -34.18 31.71
N LEU A 38 -11.10 -33.84 30.87
CA LEU A 38 -11.24 -34.45 29.55
C LEU A 38 -10.06 -34.00 28.67
N GLN A 39 -9.40 -34.97 28.01
CA GLN A 39 -8.31 -34.67 27.07
C GLN A 39 -8.83 -34.06 25.77
N GLY A 40 -10.05 -34.42 25.34
CA GLY A 40 -10.70 -33.89 24.15
C GLY A 40 -11.43 -32.57 24.39
N HIS A 41 -12.20 -32.15 23.38
CA HIS A 41 -12.95 -30.90 23.39
C HIS A 41 -14.43 -31.11 23.03
N LEU A 42 -15.28 -30.29 23.63
CA LEU A 42 -16.70 -30.22 23.28
C LEU A 42 -16.90 -29.31 22.07
N CYS A 43 -17.73 -29.75 21.12
CA CYS A 43 -18.16 -28.89 20.01
C CYS A 43 -18.93 -27.68 20.57
N PRO A 44 -18.54 -26.44 20.26
CA PRO A 44 -19.22 -25.25 20.78
C PRO A 44 -20.65 -25.08 20.26
N ASN A 45 -21.03 -25.79 19.19
CA ASN A 45 -22.36 -25.69 18.58
C ASN A 45 -23.36 -26.75 19.11
N CYS A 46 -22.92 -28.00 19.29
CA CYS A 46 -23.82 -29.11 19.65
C CYS A 46 -23.33 -29.97 20.82
N SER A 47 -22.23 -29.57 21.48
CA SER A 47 -21.67 -30.22 22.67
C SER A 47 -21.23 -31.68 22.48
N THR A 48 -21.10 -32.19 21.25
CA THR A 48 -20.47 -33.49 21.00
C THR A 48 -19.04 -33.48 21.52
N TYR A 49 -18.66 -34.50 22.28
CA TYR A 49 -17.27 -34.70 22.68
C TYR A 49 -16.43 -35.21 21.51
N ASN A 50 -15.28 -34.58 21.29
CA ASN A 50 -14.30 -34.96 20.29
C ASN A 50 -13.03 -35.33 21.04
N GLU A 51 -12.76 -36.63 21.13
CA GLU A 51 -11.61 -37.18 21.88
C GLU A 51 -10.26 -36.78 21.26
N LYS A 52 -10.22 -36.59 19.94
CA LYS A 52 -9.05 -36.13 19.19
C LYS A 52 -9.29 -34.73 18.64
N GLU A 53 -8.21 -34.01 18.39
CA GLU A 53 -8.26 -32.78 17.59
C GLU A 53 -8.88 -33.10 16.23
N ALA A 54 -10.11 -32.63 16.03
CA ALA A 54 -10.85 -32.71 14.78
C ALA A 54 -10.99 -31.30 14.21
N SER A 55 -10.87 -31.16 12.89
CA SER A 55 -11.11 -29.87 12.21
C SER A 55 -12.60 -29.58 12.03
N VAL A 56 -13.44 -30.60 12.03
CA VAL A 56 -14.89 -30.52 11.80
C VAL A 56 -15.61 -31.51 12.72
N CYS A 57 -16.75 -31.10 13.27
CA CYS A 57 -17.57 -31.94 14.13
C CYS A 57 -18.25 -33.04 13.31
N GLY A 58 -18.08 -34.30 13.72
CA GLY A 58 -18.74 -35.44 13.08
C GLY A 58 -20.27 -35.44 13.16
N GLN A 59 -20.86 -34.69 14.10
CA GLN A 59 -22.32 -34.63 14.29
C GLN A 59 -22.97 -33.48 13.52
N CYS A 60 -22.47 -32.26 13.69
CA CYS A 60 -23.12 -31.05 13.16
C CYS A 60 -22.36 -30.40 11.99
N ALA A 61 -21.22 -30.98 11.59
CA ALA A 61 -20.33 -30.45 10.56
C ALA A 61 -19.80 -29.02 10.83
N THR A 62 -19.94 -28.49 12.04
CA THR A 62 -19.33 -27.21 12.44
C THR A 62 -17.82 -27.33 12.46
N ALA A 63 -17.12 -26.33 11.91
CA ALA A 63 -15.67 -26.22 12.04
C ALA A 63 -15.26 -26.09 13.51
N LEU A 64 -14.31 -26.91 13.93
CA LEU A 64 -13.85 -27.03 15.30
C LEU A 64 -12.51 -26.35 15.55
N THR A 65 -11.88 -25.82 14.51
CA THR A 65 -10.64 -25.07 14.59
C THR A 65 -10.81 -23.66 14.05
N ARG A 66 -10.00 -22.73 14.56
CA ARG A 66 -9.91 -21.35 14.09
C ARG A 66 -8.51 -20.79 14.24
N ILE A 67 -8.16 -19.82 13.41
CA ILE A 67 -6.82 -19.24 13.37
C ILE A 67 -6.80 -17.94 14.18
N CYS A 68 -5.78 -17.78 15.04
CA CYS A 68 -5.52 -16.52 15.71
C CYS A 68 -5.02 -15.47 14.70
N ARG A 69 -5.70 -14.33 14.58
CA ARG A 69 -5.32 -13.27 13.62
C ARG A 69 -4.00 -12.57 13.98
N LYS A 70 -3.54 -12.68 15.23
CA LYS A 70 -2.34 -12.02 15.72
C LYS A 70 -1.05 -12.82 15.46
N CYS A 71 -1.08 -14.14 15.67
CA CYS A 71 0.11 -15.01 15.55
C CYS A 71 -0.08 -16.21 14.63
N SER A 72 -1.23 -16.34 13.98
CA SER A 72 -1.57 -17.42 13.04
C SER A 72 -1.61 -18.84 13.63
N THR A 73 -1.55 -18.98 14.95
CA THR A 73 -1.73 -20.29 15.61
C THR A 73 -3.15 -20.81 15.40
N VAL A 74 -3.28 -22.11 15.13
CA VAL A 74 -4.57 -22.83 15.10
C VAL A 74 -5.01 -23.13 16.54
N ASN A 75 -6.25 -22.79 16.88
CA ASN A 75 -6.85 -22.99 18.20
C ASN A 75 -8.20 -23.69 18.05
N TRP A 76 -8.74 -24.22 19.15
CA TRP A 76 -10.10 -24.76 19.14
C TRP A 76 -11.11 -23.63 18.92
N ALA A 77 -12.20 -23.93 18.22
CA ALA A 77 -13.26 -22.97 17.93
C ALA A 77 -13.88 -22.38 19.19
N GLY A 78 -13.91 -23.15 20.28
CA GLY A 78 -14.42 -22.72 21.59
C GLY A 78 -13.39 -22.10 22.54
N ASP A 79 -12.11 -22.00 22.20
CA ASP A 79 -11.10 -21.44 23.11
C ASP A 79 -11.23 -19.91 23.20
N GLU A 80 -11.47 -19.33 24.37
CA GLU A 80 -11.60 -17.87 24.52
C GLU A 80 -10.31 -17.10 24.23
N TYR A 81 -9.15 -17.76 24.40
CA TYR A 81 -7.82 -17.17 24.25
C TYR A 81 -6.93 -18.04 23.36
N CYS A 82 -6.03 -17.40 22.63
CA CYS A 82 -5.04 -18.13 21.84
C CYS A 82 -4.05 -18.87 22.75
N ALA A 83 -3.88 -20.17 22.53
CA ALA A 83 -2.98 -21.03 23.30
C ALA A 83 -1.50 -20.63 23.19
N ASN A 84 -1.11 -19.92 22.12
CA ASN A 84 0.28 -19.50 21.91
C ASN A 84 0.55 -18.07 22.39
N CYS A 85 -0.28 -17.10 22.01
CA CYS A 85 0.00 -15.68 22.30
C CYS A 85 -0.90 -15.05 23.36
N GLY A 86 -1.89 -15.78 23.89
CA GLY A 86 -2.84 -15.29 24.89
C GLY A 86 -3.82 -14.21 24.40
N ASN A 87 -3.85 -13.90 23.10
CA ASN A 87 -4.82 -12.92 22.57
C ASN A 87 -6.24 -13.44 22.76
N ALA A 88 -7.15 -12.56 23.19
CA ALA A 88 -8.57 -12.87 23.19
C ALA A 88 -9.01 -13.21 21.75
N MET A 89 -9.89 -14.19 21.62
CA MET A 89 -10.41 -14.66 20.34
C MET A 89 -11.94 -14.53 20.31
N ASP A 90 -12.49 -13.52 20.96
CA ASP A 90 -13.93 -13.26 20.96
C ASP A 90 -14.37 -12.53 19.66
N ILE A 91 -15.66 -12.23 19.59
CA ILE A 91 -16.25 -11.52 18.45
C ILE A 91 -15.75 -10.07 18.35
N LEU A 92 -15.35 -9.44 19.46
CA LEU A 92 -14.87 -8.07 19.46
C LEU A 92 -13.48 -7.98 18.82
N ASP A 93 -12.57 -8.90 19.15
CA ASP A 93 -11.26 -9.03 18.49
C ASP A 93 -11.41 -9.28 16.98
N PHE A 94 -12.35 -10.14 16.60
CA PHE A 94 -12.65 -10.41 15.19
C PHE A 94 -13.13 -9.15 14.44
N ILE A 95 -14.07 -8.39 15.02
CA ILE A 95 -14.60 -7.16 14.41
C ILE A 95 -13.51 -6.09 14.34
N ALA A 96 -12.79 -5.84 15.44
CA ALA A 96 -11.73 -4.85 15.52
C ALA A 96 -10.62 -5.13 14.50
N GLY A 97 -10.19 -6.40 14.38
CA GLY A 97 -9.19 -6.82 13.40
C GLY A 97 -9.64 -6.59 11.96
N ASN A 98 -10.88 -6.93 11.61
CA ASN A 98 -11.41 -6.70 10.26
C ASN A 98 -11.52 -5.22 9.92
N ILE A 99 -11.98 -4.38 10.85
CA ILE A 99 -12.07 -2.92 10.64
C ILE A 99 -10.68 -2.33 10.41
N ALA A 100 -9.69 -2.75 11.19
CA ALA A 100 -8.32 -2.27 11.05
C ALA A 100 -7.71 -2.64 9.69
N LEU A 101 -7.85 -3.91 9.27
CA LEU A 101 -7.39 -4.38 7.96
C LEU A 101 -8.05 -3.62 6.80
N ASN A 102 -9.39 -3.51 6.82
CA ASN A 102 -10.14 -2.79 5.79
C ASN A 102 -9.73 -1.31 5.69
N THR A 103 -9.39 -0.69 6.81
CA THR A 103 -8.94 0.71 6.85
C THR A 103 -7.55 0.86 6.23
N ALA A 104 -6.62 -0.03 6.58
CA ALA A 104 -5.27 -0.05 6.02
C ALA A 104 -5.29 -0.27 4.50
N ASP A 105 -6.07 -1.23 4.03
CA ASP A 105 -6.21 -1.54 2.61
C ASP A 105 -6.78 -0.35 1.82
N ARG A 106 -7.81 0.31 2.35
CA ARG A 106 -8.37 1.52 1.75
C ARG A 106 -7.34 2.65 1.64
N LEU A 107 -6.54 2.86 2.69
CA LEU A 107 -5.49 3.88 2.72
C LEU A 107 -4.38 3.60 1.70
N LEU A 108 -3.96 2.34 1.58
CA LEU A 108 -2.97 1.93 0.59
C LEU A 108 -3.47 2.17 -0.83
N GLU A 109 -4.71 1.79 -1.11
CA GLU A 109 -5.32 2.01 -2.43
C GLU A 109 -5.46 3.51 -2.76
N GLN A 110 -5.87 4.33 -1.79
CA GLN A 110 -5.91 5.80 -1.97
C GLN A 110 -4.53 6.39 -2.28
N ARG A 111 -3.49 5.97 -1.55
CA ARG A 111 -2.12 6.41 -1.81
C ARG A 111 -1.62 6.01 -3.19
N ARG A 112 -1.93 4.80 -3.63
CA ARG A 112 -1.57 4.31 -4.96
C ARG A 112 -2.20 5.17 -6.05
N ARG A 113 -3.50 5.44 -5.96
CA ARG A 113 -4.22 6.33 -6.89
C ARG A 113 -3.67 7.74 -6.89
N ALA A 114 -3.35 8.29 -5.72
CA ALA A 114 -2.78 9.63 -5.63
C ALA A 114 -1.43 9.73 -6.35
N LYS A 115 -0.58 8.70 -6.24
CA LYS A 115 0.68 8.62 -7.00
C LYS A 115 0.45 8.56 -8.50
N GLU A 116 -0.46 7.69 -8.96
CA GLU A 116 -0.80 7.57 -10.38
C GLU A 116 -1.27 8.90 -10.95
N ILE A 117 -2.11 9.63 -10.22
CA ILE A 117 -2.57 10.97 -10.63
C ILE A 117 -1.41 11.96 -10.70
N GLN A 118 -0.55 12.00 -9.67
CA GLN A 118 0.60 12.91 -9.64
C GLN A 118 1.54 12.68 -10.83
N GLU A 119 1.83 11.43 -11.17
CA GLU A 119 2.69 11.09 -12.31
C GLU A 119 2.08 11.56 -13.64
N ILE A 120 0.76 11.36 -13.82
CA ILE A 120 0.05 11.81 -15.03
C ILE A 120 0.07 13.34 -15.12
N GLU A 121 -0.25 14.04 -14.02
CA GLU A 121 -0.27 15.50 -13.97
C GLU A 121 1.12 16.09 -14.21
N GLU A 122 2.18 15.47 -13.67
CA GLU A 122 3.55 15.91 -13.87
C GLU A 122 3.96 15.79 -15.35
N ILE A 123 3.65 14.67 -16.00
CA ILE A 123 3.93 14.47 -17.43
C ILE A 123 3.19 15.52 -18.27
N ASP A 124 1.90 15.74 -17.99
CA ASP A 124 1.09 16.71 -18.71
C ASP A 124 1.58 18.15 -18.52
N SER A 125 1.96 18.50 -17.29
CA SER A 125 2.52 19.82 -16.95
C SER A 125 3.86 20.04 -17.65
N ASN A 126 4.75 19.04 -17.60
CA ASN A 126 6.06 19.09 -18.26
C ASN A 126 5.92 19.23 -19.78
N ARG A 127 4.96 18.53 -20.41
CA ARG A 127 4.67 18.68 -21.84
C ARG A 127 4.26 20.11 -22.19
N ARG A 128 3.28 20.68 -21.46
CA ARG A 128 2.81 22.05 -21.70
C ARG A 128 3.93 23.07 -21.50
N MET A 129 4.75 22.89 -20.48
CA MET A 129 5.89 23.77 -20.22
C MET A 129 6.92 23.69 -21.35
N ALA A 130 7.23 22.49 -21.84
CA ALA A 130 8.15 22.31 -22.96
C ALA A 130 7.66 23.01 -24.24
N GLU A 131 6.36 22.93 -24.54
CA GLU A 131 5.74 23.64 -25.66
C GLU A 131 5.88 25.16 -25.52
N LEU A 132 5.58 25.71 -24.33
CA LEU A 132 5.71 27.14 -24.07
C LEU A 132 7.17 27.62 -24.16
N MET A 133 8.12 26.83 -23.63
CA MET A 133 9.55 27.13 -23.76
C MET A 133 10.00 27.13 -25.22
N ALA A 134 9.49 26.20 -26.05
CA ALA A 134 9.82 26.17 -27.48
C ALA A 134 9.34 27.43 -28.21
N ILE A 135 8.13 27.92 -27.88
CA ILE A 135 7.59 29.17 -28.44
C ILE A 135 8.47 30.36 -28.04
N GLU A 136 8.81 30.49 -26.76
CA GLU A 136 9.63 31.61 -26.28
C GLU A 136 11.04 31.57 -26.88
N ASN A 137 11.64 30.39 -26.99
CA ASN A 137 12.95 30.21 -27.62
C ASN A 137 12.93 30.65 -29.10
N ALA A 138 11.87 30.32 -29.84
CA ALA A 138 11.69 30.75 -31.22
C ALA A 138 11.56 32.28 -31.32
N ARG A 139 10.73 32.90 -30.47
CA ARG A 139 10.56 34.36 -30.40
C ARG A 139 11.89 35.05 -30.12
N GLN A 140 12.65 34.56 -29.14
CA GLN A 140 13.97 35.11 -28.81
C GLN A 140 14.99 34.93 -29.92
N ALA A 141 14.95 33.82 -30.67
CA ALA A 141 15.81 33.61 -31.83
C ALA A 141 15.50 34.62 -32.93
N GLU A 142 14.23 34.90 -33.20
CA GLU A 142 13.81 35.90 -34.19
C GLU A 142 14.27 37.32 -33.79
N VAL A 143 14.03 37.72 -32.54
CA VAL A 143 14.47 39.03 -32.03
C VAL A 143 16.00 39.17 -32.15
N ARG A 144 16.76 38.14 -31.77
CA ARG A 144 18.23 38.13 -31.92
C ARG A 144 18.66 38.29 -33.39
N ARG A 145 17.98 37.63 -34.33
CA ARG A 145 18.26 37.77 -35.77
C ARG A 145 18.00 39.20 -36.26
N ARG A 146 16.88 39.83 -35.85
CA ARG A 146 16.55 41.22 -36.20
C ARG A 146 17.61 42.20 -35.68
N ILE A 147 18.01 42.06 -34.41
CA ILE A 147 19.06 42.89 -33.80
C ILE A 147 20.40 42.70 -34.52
N GLN A 148 20.79 41.47 -34.85
CA GLN A 148 22.03 41.22 -35.59
C GLN A 148 22.01 41.83 -37.00
N ALA A 149 20.88 41.77 -37.69
CA ALA A 149 20.71 42.38 -39.01
C ALA A 149 20.83 43.91 -38.94
N GLN A 150 20.17 44.55 -37.97
CA GLN A 150 20.28 45.99 -37.71
C GLN A 150 21.72 46.40 -37.41
N LYS A 151 22.41 45.71 -36.48
CA LYS A 151 23.82 45.99 -36.17
C LYS A 151 24.74 45.84 -37.39
N LYS A 152 24.48 44.89 -38.29
CA LYS A 152 25.23 44.75 -39.55
C LYS A 152 24.99 45.95 -40.48
N GLN A 153 23.75 46.42 -40.59
CA GLN A 153 23.41 47.61 -41.39
C GLN A 153 24.06 48.87 -40.81
N GLU A 154 23.95 49.08 -39.49
CA GLU A 154 24.59 50.20 -38.78
C GLU A 154 26.11 50.20 -39.00
N ARG A 155 26.78 49.04 -38.83
CA ARG A 155 28.22 48.91 -39.09
C ARG A 155 28.59 49.22 -40.54
N LYS A 156 27.80 48.76 -41.51
CA LYS A 156 28.04 49.06 -42.94
C LYS A 156 27.91 50.57 -43.20
N LEU A 157 26.88 51.22 -42.65
CA LEU A 157 26.66 52.66 -42.78
C LEU A 157 27.83 53.45 -42.16
N LEU A 158 28.22 53.11 -40.92
CA LEU A 158 29.36 53.71 -40.24
C LEU A 158 30.67 53.53 -41.03
N MET A 159 30.92 52.34 -41.56
CA MET A 159 32.12 52.05 -42.37
C MET A 159 32.14 52.87 -43.67
N MET A 160 31.01 52.94 -44.39
CA MET A 160 30.91 53.75 -45.61
C MET A 160 31.10 55.24 -45.33
N LEU A 161 30.54 55.76 -44.22
CA LEU A 161 30.71 57.15 -43.80
C LEU A 161 32.17 57.45 -43.47
N VAL A 162 32.86 56.58 -42.73
CA VAL A 162 34.30 56.73 -42.42
C VAL A 162 35.16 56.70 -43.68
N LEU A 163 34.91 55.76 -44.60
CA LEU A 163 35.64 55.69 -45.88
C LEU A 163 35.40 56.93 -46.74
N GLY A 164 34.16 57.43 -46.81
CA GLY A 164 33.81 58.64 -47.56
C GLY A 164 34.51 59.88 -47.03
N ILE A 165 34.51 60.08 -45.70
CA ILE A 165 35.26 61.16 -45.05
C ILE A 165 36.76 61.02 -45.31
N GLY A 166 37.31 59.81 -45.17
CA GLY A 166 38.73 59.54 -45.44
C GLY A 166 39.15 59.88 -46.87
N LEU A 167 38.33 59.50 -47.86
CA LEU A 167 38.56 59.83 -49.27
C LEU A 167 38.51 61.33 -49.52
N PHE A 168 37.53 62.03 -48.93
CA PHE A 168 37.42 63.48 -49.05
C PHE A 168 38.65 64.21 -48.52
N VAL A 169 39.15 63.80 -47.34
CA VAL A 169 40.38 64.35 -46.76
C VAL A 169 41.59 64.08 -47.66
N LEU A 170 41.73 62.87 -48.21
CA LEU A 170 42.82 62.54 -49.15
C LEU A 170 42.79 63.40 -50.41
N ILE A 171 41.59 63.62 -50.97
CA ILE A 171 41.41 64.50 -52.14
C ILE A 171 41.85 65.93 -51.81
N LEU A 172 41.44 66.47 -50.66
CA LEU A 172 41.86 67.80 -50.21
C LEU A 172 43.38 67.90 -50.03
N LEU A 173 44.03 66.88 -49.45
CA LEU A 173 45.48 66.82 -49.31
C LEU A 173 46.18 66.78 -50.69
N PHE A 174 45.67 65.98 -51.63
CA PHE A 174 46.22 65.89 -52.98
C PHE A 174 46.11 67.21 -53.76
N TYR A 175 44.93 67.86 -53.73
CA TYR A 175 44.76 69.18 -54.30
C TYR A 175 45.68 70.22 -53.66
N GLY A 176 45.83 70.17 -52.33
CA GLY A 176 46.76 71.03 -51.61
C GLY A 176 48.23 70.77 -51.97
N LEU A 177 48.59 69.54 -52.35
CA LEU A 177 49.96 69.19 -52.77
C LEU A 177 50.25 69.64 -54.21
N ILE A 178 49.27 69.51 -55.11
CA ILE A 178 49.37 70.04 -56.49
C ILE A 178 49.45 71.56 -56.51
N SER A 179 48.67 72.26 -55.68
CA SER A 179 48.65 73.73 -55.70
C SER A 179 49.94 74.38 -55.19
N VAL A 180 50.82 73.60 -54.55
CA VAL A 180 52.11 74.04 -54.01
C VAL A 180 53.28 73.69 -54.93
N LEU A 181 53.10 72.75 -55.87
CA LEU A 181 54.07 72.38 -56.90
C LEU A 181 53.97 73.29 -58.13
#